data_AF-A0A820RK26-F1
#
_entry.id   AF-A0A820RK26-F1
#
_cell.length_a   1.000
_cell.length_b   1.000
_cell.length_c   1.000
_cell.angle_alpha   90.00
_cell.angle_beta   90.00
_cell.angle_gamma   90.00
#
_symmetry.space_group_name_H-M   'P 1'
#
loop_
_entity.id
_entity.type
_entity.pdbx_description
1 polymer ?
#
loop_
_entity_poly.entity_id
_entity_poly.type
_entity_poly.pdbx_seq_one_letter_code
_entity_poly.pdbx_strand_id
1 'polypeptide(L)'
;MLNHLVSYAAICSILWIGSMHAQYACDIVKFKYGSVCRCTEDYCDTIAPLGTIPTSQAALYESTSELAGTHRLTRLTNLEFQSQMNPNISSLLRINYTAKYQTILGFGGAFTDASGIVARQISDKLQSKLLSQYFGEGGISYNIGRIPMVGCDFSTYSYTYDAVPNDFELNDFSISMDLPIKIPFIKSAIAMSRGVSHTAEPPQQPIFQ
;
A
#
# COMPACT_ATOMS: atom_id res chain seq x y z
N MET A 1 49.14 25.17 34.63
CA MET A 1 47.90 25.93 34.92
C MET A 1 47.63 26.86 33.76
N LEU A 2 46.40 26.81 33.23
CA LEU A 2 45.78 27.59 32.14
C LEU A 2 46.32 27.30 30.71
N ASN A 3 45.57 26.66 29.79
CA ASN A 3 44.35 27.08 29.05
C ASN A 3 44.56 28.40 28.29
N HIS A 4 44.16 28.62 27.03
CA HIS A 4 43.58 27.91 25.86
C HIS A 4 43.59 28.99 24.73
N LEU A 5 43.27 28.62 23.48
CA LEU A 5 42.84 29.44 22.30
C LEU A 5 43.81 29.23 21.10
N VAL A 6 43.45 28.96 19.84
CA VAL A 6 42.23 28.79 19.00
C VAL A 6 42.78 28.05 17.76
N SER A 7 42.17 27.02 17.19
CA SER A 7 41.22 27.13 16.08
C SER A 7 41.07 25.78 15.37
N TYR A 8 40.02 25.67 14.55
CA TYR A 8 39.67 24.59 13.62
C TYR A 8 38.78 23.48 14.17
N ALA A 9 37.49 23.77 14.27
CA ALA A 9 36.46 22.78 13.98
C ALA A 9 35.58 23.34 12.85
N ALA A 10 35.83 22.87 11.63
CA ALA A 10 34.95 23.09 10.50
C ALA A 10 33.65 22.30 10.75
N ILE A 11 32.56 23.02 11.02
CA ILE A 11 31.23 22.43 11.14
C ILE A 11 30.76 22.12 9.72
N CYS A 12 30.93 20.87 9.30
CA CYS A 12 30.32 20.33 8.09
C CYS A 12 28.84 20.06 8.42
N SER A 13 28.00 21.09 8.28
CA SER A 13 26.56 20.98 8.38
C SER A 13 26.05 20.18 7.19
N ILE A 14 26.03 18.85 7.33
CA ILE A 14 25.24 17.99 6.43
C ILE A 14 23.79 18.33 6.72
N LEU A 15 23.21 19.21 5.90
CA LEU A 15 21.77 19.37 5.80
C LEU A 15 21.22 18.02 5.34
N TRP A 16 20.78 17.22 6.32
CA TRP A 16 19.88 16.11 6.09
C TRP A 16 18.60 16.72 5.54
N ILE A 17 18.50 16.84 4.23
CA ILE A 17 17.22 17.03 3.55
C ILE A 17 16.52 15.68 3.74
N GLY A 18 15.94 15.47 4.91
CA GLY A 18 14.94 14.43 5.08
C GLY A 18 13.88 14.71 4.04
N SER A 19 13.65 13.76 3.13
CA SER A 19 12.60 13.85 2.14
C SER A 19 11.28 14.02 2.89
N MET A 20 10.83 15.27 3.03
CA MET A 20 9.50 15.62 3.48
C MET A 20 8.57 15.08 2.38
N HIS A 21 8.09 13.86 2.55
CA HIS A 21 7.06 13.30 1.68
C HIS A 21 5.81 14.15 1.93
N ALA A 22 5.57 15.10 1.03
CA ALA A 22 4.39 15.94 1.07
C ALA A 22 3.15 15.02 1.02
N GLN A 23 2.30 15.11 2.05
CA GLN A 23 1.02 14.44 2.04
C GLN A 23 0.12 15.17 1.04
N TYR A 24 -0.29 14.48 -0.03
CA TYR A 24 -1.23 15.02 -1.01
C TYR A 24 -2.64 14.61 -0.60
N ALA A 25 -3.56 15.57 -0.54
CA ALA A 25 -4.94 15.31 -0.17
C ALA A 25 -5.72 14.63 -1.30
N CYS A 26 -6.82 13.96 -0.99
CA CYS A 26 -7.73 13.44 -2.01
C CYS A 26 -8.31 14.57 -2.87
N ASP A 27 -8.10 14.51 -4.20
CA ASP A 27 -8.80 15.36 -5.17
C ASP A 27 -10.17 14.74 -5.48
N ILE A 28 -11.16 15.13 -4.67
CA ILE A 28 -12.47 14.48 -4.64
C ILE A 28 -13.28 14.78 -5.90
N VAL A 29 -13.77 13.72 -6.54
CA VAL A 29 -14.78 13.78 -7.60
C VAL A 29 -16.04 13.08 -7.13
N LYS A 30 -17.15 13.82 -7.12
CA LYS A 30 -18.47 13.33 -6.68
C LYS A 30 -19.24 12.68 -7.82
N PHE A 31 -19.85 11.55 -7.54
CA PHE A 31 -20.77 10.82 -8.40
C PHE A 31 -22.12 10.62 -7.70
N LYS A 32 -23.11 10.08 -8.43
CA LYS A 32 -24.47 9.86 -7.93
C LYS A 32 -24.53 9.02 -6.63
N TYR A 33 -23.61 8.08 -6.45
CA TYR A 33 -23.64 7.11 -5.36
C TYR A 33 -22.38 7.12 -4.48
N GLY A 34 -21.55 8.16 -4.59
CA GLY A 34 -20.31 8.23 -3.82
C GLY A 34 -19.25 9.13 -4.45
N SER A 35 -18.10 9.21 -3.78
CA SER A 35 -16.94 10.01 -4.18
C SER A 35 -15.75 9.11 -4.46
N VAL A 36 -14.86 9.58 -5.32
CA VAL A 36 -13.55 8.97 -5.58
C VAL A 36 -12.44 10.01 -5.46
N CYS A 37 -11.21 9.56 -5.22
CA CYS A 37 -10.02 10.40 -5.34
C CYS A 37 -9.48 10.30 -6.76
N ARG A 38 -9.42 11.44 -7.46
CA ARG A 38 -8.89 11.49 -8.81
C ARG A 38 -7.37 11.45 -8.77
N CYS A 39 -6.80 10.49 -9.50
CA CYS A 39 -5.38 10.44 -9.79
C CYS A 39 -5.13 10.68 -11.28
N THR A 40 -4.11 11.47 -11.57
CA THR A 40 -3.60 11.83 -12.90
C THR A 40 -2.12 11.52 -12.97
N GLU A 41 -1.52 11.73 -14.14
CA GLU A 41 -0.08 11.57 -14.34
C GLU A 41 0.77 12.43 -13.41
N ASP A 42 0.25 13.58 -12.97
CA ASP A 42 0.98 14.54 -12.15
C ASP A 42 0.57 14.47 -10.68
N TYR A 43 -0.66 14.04 -10.40
CA TYR A 43 -1.26 14.13 -9.07
C TYR A 43 -1.88 12.80 -8.63
N CYS A 44 -1.66 12.42 -7.37
CA CYS A 44 -2.43 11.38 -6.70
C CYS A 44 -2.28 11.62 -5.19
N ASP A 45 -3.31 11.34 -4.40
CA ASP A 45 -3.25 11.46 -2.95
C ASP A 45 -2.21 10.51 -2.35
N THR A 46 -1.71 10.84 -1.16
CA THR A 46 -0.75 9.99 -0.44
C THR A 46 -1.11 9.89 1.02
N ILE A 47 -0.74 8.77 1.62
CA ILE A 47 -0.88 8.54 3.05
C ILE A 47 0.45 8.91 3.70
N ALA A 48 0.40 9.79 4.70
CA ALA A 48 1.59 10.14 5.45
C ALA A 48 2.13 8.91 6.20
N PRO A 49 3.46 8.67 6.19
CA PRO A 49 4.06 7.61 6.98
C PRO A 49 3.67 7.73 8.46
N LEU A 50 3.47 6.59 9.11
CA LEU A 50 3.06 6.54 10.52
C LEU A 50 4.06 7.26 11.44
N GLY A 51 5.34 7.20 11.08
CA GLY A 51 6.44 7.69 11.91
C GLY A 51 6.55 6.93 13.23
N THR A 52 7.21 7.54 14.21
CA THR A 52 7.28 6.99 15.58
C THR A 52 6.12 7.52 16.41
N ILE A 53 5.37 6.61 17.05
CA ILE A 53 4.30 6.95 17.98
C ILE A 53 4.77 6.63 19.40
N PRO A 54 4.74 7.59 20.34
CA PRO A 54 5.03 7.32 21.75
C PRO A 54 4.12 6.23 22.32
N THR A 55 4.61 5.45 23.28
CA THR A 55 3.81 4.39 23.94
C THR A 55 2.61 4.93 24.72
N SER A 56 2.57 6.23 25.02
CA SER A 56 1.42 6.91 25.64
C SER A 56 0.37 7.36 24.62
N GLN A 57 0.59 7.16 23.33
CA GLN A 57 -0.26 7.67 22.26
C GLN A 57 -0.77 6.57 21.33
N ALA A 58 -1.85 6.90 20.61
CA ALA A 58 -2.32 6.16 19.45
C ALA A 58 -2.50 7.10 18.25
N ALA A 59 -2.14 6.65 17.06
CA ALA A 59 -2.50 7.36 15.83
C ALA A 59 -3.94 7.04 15.44
N LEU A 60 -4.67 8.07 14.99
CA LEU A 60 -6.04 7.96 14.51
C LEU A 60 -6.08 8.30 13.02
N TYR A 61 -6.68 7.41 12.25
CA TYR A 61 -6.97 7.63 10.83
C TYR A 61 -8.48 7.52 10.62
N GLU A 62 -9.03 8.45 9.85
CA GLU A 62 -10.47 8.50 9.58
C GLU A 62 -10.75 8.49 8.08
N SER A 63 -11.79 7.75 7.69
CA SER A 63 -12.42 7.84 6.38
C SER A 63 -13.92 7.95 6.57
N THR A 64 -14.56 8.93 5.95
CA THR A 64 -15.99 9.20 6.11
C THR A 64 -16.73 8.96 4.81
N SER A 65 -17.97 8.45 4.88
CA SER A 65 -18.87 8.51 3.74
C SER A 65 -19.28 9.97 3.48
N GLU A 66 -19.71 10.27 2.25
CA GLU A 66 -20.02 11.64 1.79
C GLU A 66 -21.03 12.41 2.67
N LEU A 67 -21.87 11.71 3.44
CA LEU A 67 -22.86 12.31 4.33
C LEU A 67 -22.26 12.84 5.65
N ALA A 68 -21.04 12.43 6.00
CA ALA A 68 -20.42 12.73 7.30
C ALA A 68 -19.07 13.47 7.20
N GLY A 69 -18.48 13.61 5.99
CA GLY A 69 -17.23 14.35 5.79
C GLY A 69 -16.49 13.99 4.49
N THR A 70 -15.35 14.62 4.26
CA THR A 70 -14.47 14.40 3.09
C THR A 70 -13.15 13.69 3.44
N HIS A 71 -13.07 13.03 4.60
CA HIS A 71 -11.84 12.38 5.04
C HIS A 71 -11.58 11.09 4.25
N ARG A 72 -10.34 10.93 3.78
CA ARG A 72 -9.83 9.77 3.04
C ARG A 72 -8.52 9.36 3.68
N LEU A 73 -8.59 8.37 4.56
CA LEU A 73 -7.45 7.92 5.38
C LEU A 73 -6.70 9.11 5.99
N THR A 74 -7.45 10.11 6.42
CA THR A 74 -6.90 11.36 6.97
C THR A 74 -6.33 11.05 8.34
N ARG A 75 -5.04 11.29 8.53
CA ARG A 75 -4.41 11.21 9.85
C ARG A 75 -4.88 12.39 10.71
N LEU A 76 -5.58 12.08 11.79
CA LEU A 76 -5.99 13.04 12.80
C LEU A 76 -4.91 13.18 13.88
N THR A 77 -5.11 14.12 14.80
CA THR A 77 -4.24 14.28 15.96
C THR A 77 -4.14 12.96 16.73
N ASN A 78 -2.93 12.60 17.14
CA ASN A 78 -2.71 11.43 17.98
C ASN A 78 -3.55 11.54 19.27
N LEU A 79 -4.13 10.42 19.69
CA LEU A 79 -4.86 10.29 20.93
C LEU A 79 -3.87 10.01 22.05
N GLU A 80 -4.07 10.63 23.21
CA GLU A 80 -3.31 10.34 24.43
C GLU A 80 -4.05 9.31 25.28
N PHE A 81 -3.33 8.30 25.76
CA PHE A 81 -3.87 7.34 26.72
C PHE A 81 -4.07 8.02 28.08
N GLN A 82 -5.28 7.86 28.62
CA GLN A 82 -5.62 8.33 29.95
C GLN A 82 -5.36 7.22 30.98
N SER A 83 -4.76 7.56 32.11
CA SER A 83 -4.50 6.62 33.21
C SER A 83 -5.77 6.26 34.00
N GLN A 84 -6.81 7.09 33.91
CA GLN A 84 -8.08 6.88 34.58
C GLN A 84 -9.23 6.85 33.58
N MET A 85 -10.14 5.90 33.79
CA MET A 85 -11.34 5.75 33.00
C MET A 85 -12.37 6.80 33.43
N ASN A 86 -12.94 7.53 32.47
CA ASN A 86 -14.05 8.45 32.74
C ASN A 86 -15.24 7.66 33.32
N PRO A 87 -15.82 8.03 34.47
CA PRO A 87 -16.94 7.30 35.06
C PRO A 87 -18.23 7.38 34.22
N ASN A 88 -18.35 8.34 33.30
CA ASN A 88 -19.53 8.56 32.45
C ASN A 88 -19.38 7.97 31.03
N ILE A 89 -18.75 6.81 30.88
CA ILE A 89 -18.58 6.15 29.58
C ILE A 89 -19.85 5.39 29.20
N SER A 90 -20.43 5.70 28.05
CA SER A 90 -21.60 5.02 27.50
C SER A 90 -21.26 3.74 26.73
N SER A 91 -20.02 3.57 26.28
CA SER A 91 -19.58 2.40 25.50
C SER A 91 -18.10 2.11 25.74
N LEU A 92 -17.79 0.86 26.09
CA LEU A 92 -16.45 0.43 26.44
C LEU A 92 -16.03 -0.79 25.63
N LEU A 93 -15.00 -0.64 24.80
CA LEU A 93 -14.31 -1.73 24.15
C LEU A 93 -13.06 -2.10 24.97
N ARG A 94 -12.95 -3.37 25.38
CA ARG A 94 -11.78 -3.88 26.11
C ARG A 94 -10.99 -4.82 25.23
N ILE A 95 -9.68 -4.59 25.15
CA ILE A 95 -8.75 -5.44 24.40
C ILE A 95 -8.10 -6.42 25.39
N ASN A 96 -8.26 -7.73 25.14
CA ASN A 96 -7.54 -8.77 25.88
C ASN A 96 -6.36 -9.26 25.05
N TYR A 97 -5.15 -8.78 25.35
CA TYR A 97 -3.94 -9.12 24.59
C TYR A 97 -3.36 -10.51 24.91
N THR A 98 -3.87 -11.21 25.94
CA THR A 98 -3.43 -12.58 26.26
C THR A 98 -4.21 -13.63 25.47
N ALA A 99 -5.42 -13.29 25.01
CA ALA A 99 -6.21 -14.14 24.12
C ALA A 99 -5.73 -13.93 22.67
N LYS A 100 -5.04 -14.94 22.12
CA LYS A 100 -4.52 -14.92 20.75
C LYS A 100 -5.41 -15.72 19.80
N TYR A 101 -5.47 -15.28 18.56
CA TYR A 101 -6.19 -15.92 17.46
C TYR A 101 -5.23 -16.18 16.28
N GLN A 102 -5.73 -16.15 15.05
CA GLN A 102 -4.92 -16.38 13.85
C GLN A 102 -3.87 -15.29 13.62
N THR A 103 -2.75 -15.67 13.02
CA THR A 103 -1.81 -14.73 12.40
C THR A 103 -2.39 -14.20 11.10
N ILE A 104 -2.24 -12.89 10.85
CA ILE A 104 -2.65 -12.27 9.59
C ILE A 104 -1.48 -12.32 8.62
N LEU A 105 -1.66 -13.02 7.50
CA LEU A 105 -0.65 -13.10 6.44
C LEU A 105 -0.48 -11.77 5.70
N GLY A 106 -1.59 -11.06 5.45
CA GLY A 106 -1.54 -9.82 4.72
C GLY A 106 -2.86 -9.43 4.04
N PHE A 107 -2.76 -8.41 3.21
CA PHE A 107 -3.86 -7.84 2.43
C PHE A 107 -3.39 -7.54 1.01
N GLY A 108 -4.31 -7.64 0.05
CA GLY A 108 -3.92 -7.70 -1.35
C GLY A 108 -5.06 -7.56 -2.34
N GLY A 109 -4.69 -7.74 -3.60
CA GLY A 109 -5.60 -7.75 -4.75
C GLY A 109 -5.26 -8.89 -5.73
N ALA A 110 -6.00 -8.96 -6.84
CA ALA A 110 -5.78 -9.99 -7.86
C ALA A 110 -5.18 -9.39 -9.14
N PHE A 111 -4.18 -10.08 -9.70
CA PHE A 111 -3.53 -9.79 -10.99
C PHE A 111 -4.24 -10.56 -12.11
N THR A 112 -5.51 -10.22 -12.35
CA THR A 112 -6.31 -10.77 -13.46
C THR A 112 -5.90 -10.14 -14.80
N ASP A 113 -6.29 -10.76 -15.91
CA ASP A 113 -6.08 -10.18 -17.25
C ASP A 113 -6.72 -8.79 -17.37
N ALA A 114 -7.97 -8.62 -16.92
CA ALA A 114 -8.64 -7.32 -16.89
C ALA A 114 -7.81 -6.26 -16.15
N SER A 115 -7.28 -6.58 -14.96
CA SER A 115 -6.46 -5.63 -14.19
C SER A 115 -5.19 -5.21 -14.95
N GLY A 116 -4.50 -6.16 -15.58
CA GLY A 116 -3.30 -5.87 -16.37
C GLY A 116 -3.61 -5.14 -17.68
N ILE A 117 -4.71 -5.45 -18.35
CA ILE A 117 -5.17 -4.76 -19.56
C ILE A 117 -5.47 -3.30 -19.23
N VAL A 118 -6.27 -3.03 -18.19
CA VAL A 118 -6.59 -1.66 -17.75
C VAL A 118 -5.32 -0.92 -17.37
N ALA A 119 -4.40 -1.56 -16.63
CA ALA A 119 -3.12 -0.96 -16.26
C ALA A 119 -2.25 -0.61 -17.48
N ARG A 120 -2.36 -1.33 -18.60
CA ARG A 120 -1.62 -1.05 -19.84
C ARG A 120 -2.29 0.00 -20.74
N GLN A 121 -3.55 0.34 -20.50
CA GLN A 121 -4.28 1.37 -21.25
C GLN A 121 -4.00 2.79 -20.75
N ILE A 122 -3.42 2.92 -19.55
CA ILE A 122 -2.95 4.19 -18.99
C ILE A 122 -1.46 4.38 -19.27
N SER A 123 -0.96 5.62 -19.16
CA SER A 123 0.46 5.91 -19.35
C SER A 123 1.33 5.28 -18.25
N ASP A 124 2.60 5.04 -18.57
CA ASP A 124 3.57 4.45 -17.63
C ASP A 124 3.69 5.27 -16.33
N LYS A 125 3.57 6.60 -16.42
CA LYS A 125 3.62 7.50 -15.26
C LYS A 125 2.41 7.28 -14.33
N LEU A 126 1.20 7.19 -14.90
CA LEU A 126 0.00 6.90 -14.12
C LEU A 126 -0.01 5.45 -13.60
N GLN A 127 0.48 4.50 -14.39
CA GLN A 127 0.64 3.10 -13.96
C GLN A 127 1.57 2.98 -12.76
N SER A 128 2.70 3.71 -12.76
CA SER A 128 3.62 3.76 -11.63
C SER A 128 2.97 4.37 -10.38
N LYS A 129 2.20 5.46 -10.53
CA LYS A 129 1.41 6.02 -9.41
C LYS A 129 0.37 5.03 -8.88
N LEU A 130 -0.36 4.34 -9.75
CA LEU A 130 -1.33 3.31 -9.37
C LEU A 130 -0.68 2.20 -8.54
N LEU A 131 0.46 1.68 -9.02
CA LEU A 131 1.22 0.66 -8.30
C LEU A 131 1.80 1.18 -6.98
N SER A 132 2.22 2.44 -6.92
CA SER A 132 2.69 3.09 -5.69
C SER A 132 1.55 3.25 -4.67
N GLN A 133 0.32 3.56 -5.09
CA GLN A 133 -0.85 3.59 -4.21
C GLN A 133 -1.16 2.23 -3.60
N TYR A 134 -1.04 1.15 -4.37
CA TYR A 134 -1.32 -0.19 -3.86
C TYR A 134 -0.16 -0.79 -3.09
N PHE A 135 1.07 -0.74 -3.60
CA PHE A 135 2.21 -1.51 -3.09
C PHE A 135 3.33 -0.66 -2.49
N GLY A 136 3.30 0.66 -2.67
CA GLY A 136 4.32 1.59 -2.16
C GLY A 136 4.07 2.06 -0.73
N GLU A 137 5.08 2.71 -0.15
CA GLU A 137 5.05 3.23 1.23
C GLU A 137 4.12 4.45 1.39
N GLY A 138 3.97 5.26 0.33
CA GLY A 138 3.04 6.40 0.32
C GLY A 138 1.58 6.03 0.03
N GLY A 139 1.30 4.72 -0.07
CA GLY A 139 -0.01 4.14 -0.35
C GLY A 139 -0.48 3.21 0.78
N ILE A 140 -1.27 2.20 0.43
CA ILE A 140 -1.82 1.22 1.39
C ILE A 140 -0.99 -0.06 1.55
N SER A 141 0.09 -0.16 0.76
CA SER A 141 1.14 -1.16 0.90
C SER A 141 0.67 -2.63 1.00
N TYR A 142 -0.09 -3.07 0.02
CA TYR A 142 -0.41 -4.46 -0.22
C TYR A 142 0.84 -5.33 -0.22
N ASN A 143 0.71 -6.48 0.43
CA ASN A 143 1.75 -7.49 0.56
C ASN A 143 1.27 -8.88 0.10
N ILE A 144 0.09 -8.97 -0.50
CA ILE A 144 -0.43 -10.20 -1.12
C ILE A 144 -0.93 -9.90 -2.55
N GLY A 145 -0.72 -10.83 -3.46
CA GLY A 145 -1.22 -10.75 -4.83
C GLY A 145 -1.79 -12.08 -5.31
N ARG A 146 -3.10 -12.16 -5.59
CA ARG A 146 -3.68 -13.38 -6.18
C ARG A 146 -3.44 -13.42 -7.69
N ILE A 147 -2.97 -14.53 -8.24
CA ILE A 147 -2.73 -14.71 -9.67
C ILE A 147 -3.61 -15.86 -10.18
N PRO A 148 -4.61 -15.59 -11.02
CA PRO A 148 -5.30 -16.67 -11.73
C PRO A 148 -4.29 -17.45 -12.57
N MET A 149 -4.22 -18.77 -12.39
CA MET A 149 -3.58 -19.66 -13.35
C MET A 149 -4.58 -19.83 -14.49
N VAL A 150 -4.18 -19.46 -15.71
CA VAL A 150 -5.03 -19.43 -16.91
C VAL A 150 -6.10 -18.31 -16.95
N GLY A 151 -6.97 -18.34 -17.96
CA GLY A 151 -8.06 -17.38 -18.13
C GLY A 151 -9.17 -17.55 -17.10
N CYS A 152 -9.86 -16.46 -16.77
CA CYS A 152 -11.00 -16.44 -15.87
C CYS A 152 -12.15 -15.60 -16.47
N ASP A 153 -13.23 -15.41 -15.72
CA ASP A 153 -14.34 -14.51 -16.09
C ASP A 153 -13.89 -13.03 -16.26
N PHE A 154 -12.74 -12.66 -15.68
CA PHE A 154 -12.04 -11.38 -15.90
C PHE A 154 -10.98 -11.45 -17.02
N SER A 155 -11.10 -12.39 -17.93
CA SER A 155 -10.30 -12.48 -19.16
C SER A 155 -11.17 -12.16 -20.38
N THR A 156 -10.57 -11.65 -21.45
CA THR A 156 -11.32 -11.30 -22.67
C THR A 156 -11.77 -12.52 -23.48
N TYR A 157 -11.20 -13.70 -23.17
CA TYR A 157 -11.59 -15.00 -23.71
C TYR A 157 -11.11 -16.11 -22.76
N SER A 158 -11.66 -17.31 -22.94
CA SER A 158 -11.25 -18.51 -22.20
C SER A 158 -9.99 -19.13 -22.81
N TYR A 159 -9.02 -19.47 -21.97
CA TYR A 159 -7.81 -20.18 -22.37
C TYR A 159 -7.27 -21.00 -21.21
N THR A 160 -6.45 -22.01 -21.54
CA THR A 160 -5.62 -22.80 -20.63
C THR A 160 -4.16 -22.68 -21.07
N TYR A 161 -3.20 -23.09 -20.25
CA TYR A 161 -1.79 -23.14 -20.68
C TYR A 161 -1.49 -24.32 -21.59
N ASP A 162 -2.32 -25.36 -21.55
CA ASP A 162 -2.29 -26.48 -22.46
C ASP A 162 -3.72 -26.72 -22.96
N ALA A 163 -3.94 -26.38 -24.22
CA ALA A 163 -5.24 -26.47 -24.88
C ALA A 163 -5.31 -27.64 -25.87
N VAL A 164 -4.22 -28.41 -26.02
CA VAL A 164 -4.15 -29.52 -26.99
C VAL A 164 -4.78 -30.77 -26.36
N PRO A 165 -5.83 -31.35 -26.96
CA PRO A 165 -6.46 -32.54 -26.39
C PRO A 165 -5.48 -33.73 -26.32
N ASN A 166 -5.48 -34.43 -25.18
CA ASN A 166 -4.63 -35.60 -24.89
C ASN A 166 -3.12 -35.32 -24.77
N ASP A 167 -2.69 -34.08 -24.53
CA ASP A 167 -1.28 -33.77 -24.25
C ASP A 167 -0.92 -34.05 -22.77
N PHE A 168 -0.99 -35.32 -22.37
CA PHE A 168 -0.67 -35.74 -21.00
C PHE A 168 0.79 -35.50 -20.60
N GLU A 169 1.67 -35.34 -21.59
CA GLU A 169 3.10 -35.07 -21.41
C GLU A 169 3.41 -33.56 -21.40
N LEU A 170 2.41 -32.68 -21.59
CA LEU A 170 2.53 -31.22 -21.57
C LEU A 170 3.54 -30.66 -22.58
N ASN A 171 3.64 -31.27 -23.77
CA ASN A 171 4.55 -30.80 -24.83
C ASN A 171 4.17 -29.42 -25.37
N ASP A 172 2.88 -29.07 -25.35
CA ASP A 172 2.34 -27.81 -25.85
C ASP A 172 2.03 -26.80 -24.72
N PHE A 173 2.41 -27.11 -23.47
CA PHE A 173 2.23 -26.21 -22.34
C PHE A 173 2.97 -24.88 -22.56
N SER A 174 2.24 -23.77 -22.44
CA SER A 174 2.79 -22.43 -22.63
C SER A 174 2.08 -21.37 -21.78
N ILE A 175 2.88 -20.52 -21.14
CA ILE A 175 2.42 -19.32 -20.42
C ILE A 175 2.47 -18.05 -21.29
N SER A 176 2.60 -18.20 -22.60
CA SER A 176 2.76 -17.08 -23.56
C SER A 176 1.71 -15.99 -23.38
N MET A 177 0.50 -16.38 -22.98
CA MET A 177 -0.63 -15.51 -22.67
C MET A 177 -0.38 -14.52 -21.51
N ASP A 178 0.40 -14.93 -20.51
CA ASP A 178 0.68 -14.12 -19.33
C ASP A 178 1.88 -13.18 -19.51
N LEU A 179 2.82 -13.55 -20.40
CA LEU A 179 4.07 -12.82 -20.64
C LEU A 179 3.88 -11.33 -20.97
N PRO A 180 2.90 -10.91 -21.80
CA PRO A 180 2.76 -9.50 -22.17
C PRO A 180 2.00 -8.66 -21.13
N ILE A 181 1.24 -9.26 -20.22
CA ILE A 181 0.28 -8.53 -19.37
C ILE A 181 0.56 -8.79 -17.89
N LYS A 182 0.33 -10.01 -17.40
CA LYS A 182 0.39 -10.33 -15.98
C LYS A 182 1.82 -10.26 -15.45
N ILE A 183 2.79 -10.86 -16.13
CA ILE A 183 4.17 -10.94 -15.62
C ILE A 183 4.83 -9.58 -15.44
N PRO A 184 4.80 -8.65 -16.42
CA PRO A 184 5.38 -7.32 -16.24
C PRO A 184 4.69 -6.54 -15.12
N PHE A 185 3.35 -6.63 -15.03
CA PHE A 185 2.58 -5.93 -14.01
C PHE A 185 2.90 -6.41 -12.59
N ILE A 186 3.02 -7.73 -12.40
CA ILE A 186 3.46 -8.34 -11.13
C ILE A 186 4.89 -7.90 -10.78
N LYS A 187 5.82 -7.94 -11.74
CA LYS A 187 7.21 -7.52 -11.51
C LYS A 187 7.30 -6.05 -11.07
N SER A 188 6.52 -5.16 -11.67
CA SER A 188 6.44 -3.75 -11.27
C SER A 188 5.88 -3.57 -9.86
N ALA A 189 4.84 -4.34 -9.49
CA ALA A 189 4.32 -4.35 -8.12
C ALA A 189 5.35 -4.83 -7.10
N ILE A 190 6.06 -5.92 -7.39
CA ILE A 190 7.16 -6.44 -6.54
C ILE A 190 8.23 -5.37 -6.36
N ALA A 191 8.66 -4.72 -7.45
CA ALA A 191 9.68 -3.68 -7.38
C ALA A 191 9.26 -2.52 -6.46
N MET A 192 7.98 -2.12 -6.50
CA MET A 192 7.42 -1.07 -5.65
C MET A 192 7.39 -1.46 -4.15
N SER A 193 7.09 -2.73 -3.86
CA SER A 193 6.98 -3.24 -2.49
C SER A 193 8.30 -3.36 -1.73
N ARG A 194 9.44 -3.45 -2.44
CA ARG A 194 10.77 -3.68 -1.82
C ARG A 194 11.24 -2.54 -0.91
N GLY A 195 10.66 -1.35 -1.03
CA GLY A 195 10.94 -0.20 -0.17
C GLY A 195 10.09 -0.13 1.09
N VAL A 196 9.10 -1.01 1.27
CA VAL A 196 8.11 -0.88 2.34
C VAL A 196 8.49 -1.73 3.55
N SER A 197 8.72 -1.08 4.69
CA SER A 197 9.03 -1.74 5.97
C SER A 197 7.83 -1.61 6.91
N HIS A 198 7.09 -2.71 7.12
CA HIS A 198 5.83 -2.65 7.87
C HIS A 198 5.96 -2.74 9.39
N THR A 199 7.03 -3.35 9.93
CA THR A 199 7.33 -3.45 11.36
C THR A 199 8.79 -3.90 11.54
N ALA A 200 9.26 -4.14 12.77
CA ALA A 200 10.60 -4.59 13.14
C ALA A 200 11.05 -5.97 12.59
N GLU A 201 10.36 -6.51 11.58
CA GLU A 201 10.75 -7.69 10.82
C GLU A 201 11.26 -7.29 9.42
N PRO A 202 12.15 -8.08 8.79
CA PRO A 202 12.70 -7.75 7.48
C PRO A 202 11.59 -7.60 6.43
N PRO A 203 11.78 -6.76 5.38
CA PRO A 203 10.78 -6.57 4.33
C PRO A 203 10.39 -7.92 3.71
N GLN A 204 9.14 -8.33 3.93
CA GLN A 204 8.56 -9.53 3.35
C GLN A 204 8.17 -9.23 1.90
N GLN A 205 8.65 -10.05 0.96
CA GLN A 205 8.17 -9.99 -0.43
C GLN A 205 6.68 -10.31 -0.48
N PRO A 206 5.92 -9.74 -1.44
CA PRO A 206 4.52 -10.06 -1.52
C PRO A 206 4.33 -11.56 -1.78
N ILE A 207 3.41 -12.17 -1.03
CA ILE A 207 3.07 -13.57 -1.24
C ILE A 207 2.09 -13.60 -2.42
N PHE A 208 2.52 -14.19 -3.52
CA PHE A 208 1.66 -14.40 -4.67
C PHE A 208 1.05 -15.81 -4.61
N GLN A 209 -0.29 -15.88 -4.66
CA GLN A 209 -1.06 -17.12 -4.55
C GLN A 209 -1.95 -17.35 -5.76
#